data_AF-A0A550BTV9-F1
#
_entry.id   AF-A0A550BTV9-F1
#
_cell.length_a   1.000
_cell.length_b   1.000
_cell.length_c   1.000
_cell.angle_alpha   90.00
_cell.angle_beta   90.00
_cell.angle_gamma   90.00
#
_symmetry.space_group_name_H-M   'P 1'
#
loop_
_entity.id
_entity.type
_entity.pdbx_description
1 polymer ?
#
loop_
_entity_poly.entity_id
_entity_poly.type
_entity_poly.pdbx_seq_one_letter_code
_entity_poly.pdbx_strand_id
1 'polypeptide(L)'
;MVERHTDNLEADIVDAPDWTVEPGEKKSKDPTYIFCPAEHRRQLIRLFIKHFCLHPSFPERERGFQSAETIRANSVYDMYTFCHARGLREVWGYMWTNWYQPRRWVLWARSTSPRVSRLRTTMTVENFWKQLKHNHLHHLIHPRLDHLVYILIHHVTPGYL
;
A
#
# COMPACT_ATOMS: atom_id res chain seq x y z
N MET A 1 -10.20 19.53 -29.41
CA MET A 1 -8.74 19.77 -29.47
C MET A 1 -8.12 18.85 -28.43
N VAL A 2 -7.66 17.68 -28.86
CA VAL A 2 -7.11 16.64 -27.97
C VAL A 2 -5.61 16.91 -27.88
N GLU A 3 -5.20 17.62 -26.84
CA GLU A 3 -3.78 17.73 -26.52
C GLU A 3 -3.29 16.37 -26.03
N ARG A 4 -2.30 15.85 -26.75
CA ARG A 4 -1.63 14.59 -26.50
C ARG A 4 -0.83 14.74 -25.21
N HIS A 5 -1.22 14.03 -24.16
CA HIS A 5 -0.35 13.76 -23.02
C HIS A 5 0.73 12.76 -23.46
N THR A 6 1.85 13.26 -23.97
CA THR A 6 3.02 12.44 -24.38
C THR A 6 4.19 12.49 -23.40
N ASP A 7 3.95 12.83 -22.13
CA ASP A 7 5.04 13.05 -21.16
C ASP A 7 5.20 11.94 -20.10
N ASN A 8 4.81 10.68 -20.39
CA ASN A 8 5.03 9.57 -19.45
C ASN A 8 5.28 8.18 -20.07
N LEU A 9 5.61 8.10 -21.37
CA LEU A 9 5.85 6.81 -22.04
C LEU A 9 7.07 6.05 -21.51
N GLU A 10 8.05 6.75 -20.92
CA GLU A 10 9.25 6.11 -20.36
C GLU A 10 9.02 5.42 -19.01
N ALA A 11 7.99 5.80 -18.25
CA ALA A 11 7.71 5.24 -16.93
C ALA A 11 7.13 3.81 -16.97
N ASP A 12 6.66 3.37 -18.13
CA ASP A 12 6.01 2.07 -18.35
C ASP A 12 6.92 1.02 -19.00
N ILE A 13 8.19 1.36 -19.29
CA ILE A 13 9.22 0.44 -19.78
C ILE A 13 10.10 0.01 -18.61
N VAL A 14 9.51 -0.59 -17.58
CA VAL A 14 10.28 -1.43 -16.67
C VAL A 14 9.91 -2.85 -17.05
N ASP A 15 10.62 -3.40 -18.04
CA ASP A 15 10.51 -4.81 -18.36
C ASP A 15 10.87 -5.58 -17.08
N ALA A 16 9.94 -6.40 -16.62
CA ALA A 16 10.15 -7.16 -15.40
C ALA A 16 11.44 -7.99 -15.59
N PRO A 17 12.38 -7.99 -14.63
CA PRO A 17 13.64 -8.71 -14.80
C PRO A 17 13.39 -10.16 -15.21
N ASP A 18 14.19 -10.73 -16.11
CA ASP A 18 13.94 -12.08 -16.67
C ASP A 18 13.68 -13.18 -15.63
N TRP A 19 14.20 -13.04 -14.40
CA TRP A 19 13.93 -13.97 -13.30
C TRP A 19 12.50 -13.90 -12.71
N THR A 20 11.72 -12.89 -13.07
CA THR A 20 10.32 -12.72 -12.65
C THR A 20 9.32 -13.38 -13.60
N VAL A 21 9.79 -13.84 -14.77
CA VAL A 21 8.98 -14.45 -15.82
C VAL A 21 9.20 -15.96 -15.78
N GLU A 22 8.13 -16.72 -15.59
CA GLU A 22 8.22 -18.19 -15.52
C GLU A 22 8.54 -18.76 -16.93
N PRO A 23 9.34 -19.84 -17.02
CA PRO A 23 9.71 -20.42 -18.31
C PRO A 23 8.47 -20.90 -19.07
N GLY A 24 8.16 -20.22 -20.19
CA GLY A 24 7.01 -20.51 -21.05
C GLY A 24 5.91 -19.43 -21.03
N GLU A 25 6.05 -18.41 -20.19
CA GLU A 25 5.17 -17.25 -20.21
C GLU A 25 5.35 -16.44 -21.50
N LYS A 26 4.24 -16.10 -22.16
CA LYS A 26 4.25 -15.37 -23.44
C LYS A 26 3.74 -13.96 -23.21
N LYS A 27 4.52 -12.96 -23.67
CA LYS A 27 4.06 -11.57 -23.70
C LYS A 27 2.80 -11.45 -24.57
N SER A 28 1.97 -10.45 -24.26
CA SER A 28 0.81 -10.12 -25.09
C SER A 28 1.26 -9.88 -26.54
N LYS A 29 0.46 -10.34 -27.50
CA LYS A 29 0.70 -10.10 -28.92
C LYS A 29 0.49 -8.64 -29.31
N ASP A 30 -0.27 -7.91 -28.52
CA ASP A 30 -0.59 -6.50 -28.76
C ASP A 30 0.44 -5.60 -28.07
N PRO A 31 1.22 -4.81 -28.82
CA PRO A 31 2.24 -3.91 -28.25
C PRO A 31 1.64 -2.71 -27.51
N THR A 32 0.35 -2.43 -27.67
CA THR A 32 -0.34 -1.32 -26.98
C THR A 32 -1.02 -1.75 -25.68
N TYR A 33 -1.01 -3.06 -25.39
CA TYR A 33 -1.64 -3.62 -24.21
C TYR A 33 -0.89 -3.22 -22.93
N ILE A 34 -1.61 -2.62 -21.99
CA ILE A 34 -1.08 -2.23 -20.67
C ILE A 34 -2.02 -2.81 -19.61
N PHE A 35 -1.49 -3.73 -18.78
CA PHE A 35 -2.27 -4.37 -17.70
C PHE A 35 -2.81 -3.35 -16.68
N CYS A 36 -1.96 -2.41 -16.24
CA CYS A 36 -2.36 -1.32 -15.35
C CYS A 36 -1.60 -0.03 -15.71
N PRO A 37 -2.28 1.01 -16.20
CA PRO A 37 -1.66 2.30 -16.52
C PRO A 37 -0.95 2.94 -15.32
N ALA A 38 0.20 3.59 -15.55
CA ALA A 38 1.02 4.22 -14.50
C ALA A 38 0.21 5.15 -13.58
N GLU A 39 -0.70 5.94 -14.14
CA GLU A 39 -1.52 6.94 -13.43
C GLU A 39 -2.32 6.35 -12.27
N HIS A 40 -2.74 5.08 -12.39
CA HIS A 40 -3.61 4.44 -11.41
C HIS A 40 -2.86 3.60 -10.39
N ARG A 41 -1.62 3.18 -10.66
CA ARG A 41 -0.83 2.28 -9.80
C ARG A 41 -0.68 2.82 -8.38
N ARG A 42 -0.32 4.10 -8.23
CA ARG A 42 -0.12 4.72 -6.91
C ARG A 42 -1.41 4.75 -6.08
N GLN A 43 -2.53 5.09 -6.71
CA GLN A 43 -3.83 5.13 -6.03
C GLN A 43 -4.29 3.73 -5.65
N LEU A 44 -4.11 2.77 -6.55
CA LEU A 44 -4.46 1.37 -6.32
C LEU A 44 -3.66 0.76 -5.16
N ILE A 45 -2.34 0.97 -5.14
CA ILE A 45 -1.47 0.45 -4.06
C ILE A 45 -1.86 1.08 -2.72
N ARG A 46 -2.15 2.39 -2.69
CA ARG A 46 -2.64 3.05 -1.48
C ARG A 46 -3.93 2.44 -0.97
N LEU A 47 -4.89 2.19 -1.86
CA LEU A 47 -6.16 1.54 -1.52
C LEU A 47 -5.94 0.11 -1.00
N PHE A 48 -5.08 -0.67 -1.66
CA PHE A 48 -4.72 -2.01 -1.23
C PHE A 48 -4.06 -2.05 0.16
N ILE A 49 -3.11 -1.14 0.42
CA ILE A 49 -2.45 -1.00 1.72
C ILE A 49 -3.45 -0.56 2.79
N LYS A 50 -4.37 0.35 2.46
CA LYS A 50 -5.46 0.73 3.38
C LYS A 50 -6.23 -0.51 3.83
N HIS A 51 -6.69 -1.34 2.89
CA HIS A 51 -7.45 -2.56 3.18
C HIS A 51 -6.64 -3.57 4.01
N PHE A 52 -5.35 -3.73 3.73
CA PHE A 52 -4.45 -4.56 4.54
C PHE A 52 -4.42 -4.13 6.01
N CYS A 53 -4.40 -2.82 6.26
CA CYS A 53 -4.23 -2.26 7.60
C CYS A 53 -5.52 -2.21 8.43
N LEU A 54 -6.70 -2.41 7.82
CA LEU A 54 -7.97 -2.42 8.55
C LEU A 54 -8.02 -3.60 9.54
N HIS A 55 -8.53 -3.31 10.75
CA HIS A 55 -8.62 -4.28 11.82
C HIS A 55 -9.80 -3.92 12.76
N PRO A 56 -10.57 -4.88 13.27
CA PRO A 56 -11.73 -4.61 14.13
C PRO A 56 -11.43 -3.79 15.40
N SER A 57 -10.21 -3.88 15.92
CA SER A 57 -9.80 -3.13 17.13
C SER A 57 -9.49 -1.65 16.89
N PHE A 58 -9.34 -1.23 15.63
CA PHE A 58 -8.99 0.16 15.29
C PHE A 58 -10.13 0.81 14.52
N PRO A 59 -10.56 2.02 14.89
CA PRO A 59 -11.57 2.72 14.13
C PRO A 59 -11.01 3.18 12.79
N GLU A 60 -11.78 2.99 11.72
CA GLU A 60 -11.53 3.66 10.45
C GLU A 60 -12.01 5.12 10.52
N ARG A 61 -11.27 6.03 9.88
CA ARG A 61 -11.57 7.47 9.91
C ARG A 61 -13.01 7.84 9.51
N GLU A 62 -13.56 7.16 8.51
CA GLU A 62 -14.88 7.49 7.94
C GLU A 62 -16.00 6.59 8.49
N ARG A 63 -15.69 5.31 8.72
CA ARG A 63 -16.70 4.28 9.03
C ARG A 63 -16.66 3.81 10.49
N GLY A 64 -15.71 4.30 11.30
CA GLY A 64 -15.58 3.92 12.70
C GLY A 64 -15.18 2.46 12.92
N PHE A 65 -15.63 1.89 14.03
CA PHE A 65 -15.40 0.48 14.37
C PHE A 65 -16.27 -0.43 13.51
N GLN A 66 -15.66 -1.47 12.95
CA GLN A 66 -16.31 -2.39 12.02
C GLN A 66 -15.93 -3.83 12.34
N SER A 67 -16.82 -4.78 12.04
CA SER A 67 -16.51 -6.21 12.14
C SER A 67 -15.58 -6.65 11.01
N ALA A 68 -14.95 -7.82 11.16
CA ALA A 68 -14.08 -8.39 10.14
C ALA A 68 -14.79 -8.61 8.80
N GLU A 69 -16.06 -9.05 8.86
CA GLU A 69 -16.91 -9.30 7.69
C GLU A 69 -17.25 -7.99 6.97
N THR A 70 -17.64 -6.96 7.73
CA THR A 70 -17.93 -5.63 7.19
C THR A 70 -16.70 -5.00 6.55
N ILE A 71 -15.53 -5.11 7.19
CA ILE A 71 -14.25 -4.64 6.64
C ILE A 71 -13.99 -5.29 5.28
N ARG A 72 -14.16 -6.61 5.17
CA ARG A 72 -13.95 -7.31 3.90
C ARG A 72 -14.95 -6.85 2.84
N ALA A 73 -16.23 -6.80 3.17
CA ALA A 73 -17.28 -6.41 2.23
C ALA A 73 -17.03 -5.00 1.67
N ASN A 74 -16.70 -4.05 2.55
CA ASN A 74 -16.38 -2.68 2.18
C ASN A 74 -15.10 -2.61 1.34
N SER A 75 -14.04 -3.32 1.73
CA SER A 75 -12.77 -3.35 0.97
C SER A 75 -12.94 -3.93 -0.44
N VAL A 76 -13.74 -4.98 -0.58
CA VAL A 76 -14.09 -5.60 -1.88
C VAL A 76 -14.84 -4.59 -2.74
N TYR A 77 -15.85 -3.92 -2.17
CA TYR A 77 -16.65 -2.93 -2.88
C TYR A 77 -15.82 -1.72 -3.30
N ASP A 78 -14.97 -1.20 -2.42
CA ASP A 78 -14.09 -0.05 -2.69
C ASP A 78 -13.10 -0.38 -3.82
N MET A 79 -12.49 -1.58 -3.82
CA MET A 79 -11.57 -1.98 -4.90
C MET A 79 -12.31 -2.23 -6.23
N TYR A 80 -13.49 -2.87 -6.18
CA TYR A 80 -14.31 -3.11 -7.36
C TYR A 80 -14.75 -1.80 -8.01
N THR A 81 -15.31 -0.88 -7.22
CA THR A 81 -15.77 0.43 -7.71
C THR A 81 -14.61 1.25 -8.26
N PHE A 82 -13.44 1.23 -7.61
CA PHE A 82 -12.23 1.88 -8.11
C PHE A 82 -11.85 1.38 -9.51
N CYS A 83 -11.83 0.06 -9.70
CA CYS A 83 -11.45 -0.55 -10.98
C CYS A 83 -12.53 -0.36 -12.05
N HIS A 84 -13.80 -0.51 -11.69
CA HIS A 84 -14.94 -0.36 -12.60
C HIS A 84 -15.01 1.07 -13.16
N ALA A 85 -14.88 2.09 -12.31
CA ALA A 85 -14.92 3.50 -12.73
C ALA A 85 -13.78 3.88 -13.70
N ARG A 86 -12.67 3.13 -13.70
CA ARG A 86 -11.47 3.38 -14.52
C ARG A 86 -11.30 2.38 -15.66
N GLY A 87 -12.26 1.47 -15.87
CA GLY A 87 -12.17 0.44 -16.90
C GLY A 87 -11.10 -0.64 -16.66
N LEU A 88 -10.59 -0.78 -15.43
CA LEU A 88 -9.48 -1.69 -15.07
C LEU A 88 -9.98 -3.12 -14.78
N ARG A 89 -10.61 -3.75 -15.76
CA ARG A 89 -11.28 -5.07 -15.60
C ARG A 89 -10.30 -6.19 -15.27
N GLU A 90 -9.14 -6.21 -15.91
CA GLU A 90 -8.12 -7.25 -15.73
C GLU A 90 -7.42 -7.11 -14.38
N VAL A 91 -7.12 -5.87 -13.98
CA VAL A 91 -6.60 -5.57 -12.65
C VAL A 91 -7.58 -6.02 -11.58
N TRP A 92 -8.88 -5.77 -11.77
CA TRP A 92 -9.91 -6.29 -10.87
C TRP A 92 -9.90 -7.83 -10.82
N GLY A 93 -9.87 -8.50 -11.98
CA GLY A 93 -9.81 -9.96 -12.05
C GLY A 93 -8.61 -10.53 -11.29
N TYR A 94 -7.44 -9.93 -11.46
CA TYR A 94 -6.23 -10.27 -10.72
C TYR A 94 -6.39 -10.02 -9.21
N MET A 95 -6.89 -8.85 -8.83
CA MET A 95 -7.08 -8.46 -7.42
C MET A 95 -8.05 -9.40 -6.72
N TRP A 96 -9.17 -9.71 -7.35
CA TRP A 96 -10.16 -10.65 -6.84
C TRP A 96 -9.55 -12.03 -6.62
N THR A 97 -8.92 -12.60 -7.65
CA THR A 97 -8.43 -13.98 -7.63
C THR A 97 -7.29 -14.19 -6.64
N ASN A 98 -6.42 -13.20 -6.47
CA ASN A 98 -5.24 -13.33 -5.62
C ASN A 98 -5.44 -12.80 -4.20
N TRP A 99 -6.32 -11.82 -4.00
CA TRP A 99 -6.39 -11.09 -2.72
C TRP A 99 -7.80 -11.04 -2.14
N TYR A 100 -8.82 -10.61 -2.89
CA TYR A 100 -10.15 -10.31 -2.33
C TYR A 100 -11.10 -11.50 -2.24
N GLN A 101 -10.80 -12.62 -2.90
CA GLN A 101 -11.56 -13.86 -2.75
C GLN A 101 -11.56 -14.32 -1.27
N PRO A 102 -12.67 -14.84 -0.71
CA PRO A 102 -12.75 -15.22 0.69
C PRO A 102 -11.61 -16.14 1.18
N ARG A 103 -11.21 -17.13 0.36
CA ARG A 103 -10.13 -18.07 0.70
C ARG A 103 -8.76 -17.39 0.75
N ARG A 104 -8.55 -16.35 -0.06
CA ARG A 104 -7.29 -15.59 -0.11
C ARG A 104 -7.24 -14.50 0.95
N TRP A 105 -8.37 -13.85 1.21
CA TRP A 105 -8.50 -12.76 2.19
C TRP A 105 -7.89 -13.11 3.55
N VAL A 106 -8.18 -14.32 4.04
CA VAL A 106 -7.71 -14.82 5.34
C VAL A 106 -6.18 -14.87 5.44
N LEU A 107 -5.48 -15.00 4.32
CA LEU A 107 -4.02 -15.16 4.29
C LEU A 107 -3.25 -13.84 4.42
N TRP A 108 -3.85 -12.71 4.06
CA TRP A 108 -3.14 -11.42 4.01
C TRP A 108 -3.80 -10.32 4.82
N ALA A 109 -5.13 -10.27 4.92
CA ALA A 109 -5.81 -9.17 5.58
C ALA A 109 -5.66 -9.28 7.09
N ARG A 110 -5.34 -8.16 7.76
CA ARG A 110 -5.22 -8.15 9.23
C ARG A 110 -6.55 -8.36 9.92
N SER A 111 -7.66 -7.96 9.29
CA SER A 111 -8.99 -8.01 9.88
C SER A 111 -9.48 -9.42 10.25
N THR A 112 -8.85 -10.46 9.70
CA THR A 112 -9.23 -11.86 9.96
C THR A 112 -8.69 -12.40 11.28
N SER A 113 -7.62 -11.78 11.80
CA SER A 113 -7.04 -12.16 13.08
C SER A 113 -7.67 -11.33 14.19
N PRO A 114 -8.08 -11.93 15.32
CA PRO A 114 -8.47 -11.16 16.52
C PRO A 114 -7.27 -10.50 17.21
N ARG A 115 -6.05 -10.89 16.84
CA ARG A 115 -4.80 -10.42 17.46
C ARG A 115 -4.02 -9.53 16.49
N VAL A 116 -3.53 -8.40 17.00
CA VAL A 116 -2.61 -7.51 16.28
C VAL A 116 -1.18 -8.06 16.37
N SER A 117 -0.51 -8.25 15.23
CA SER A 117 0.84 -8.80 15.21
C SER A 117 1.87 -7.82 15.78
N ARG A 118 2.61 -8.26 16.81
CA ARG A 118 3.69 -7.46 17.45
C ARG A 118 4.95 -7.34 16.57
N LEU A 119 5.21 -8.29 15.66
CA LEU A 119 6.43 -8.33 14.84
C LEU A 119 6.60 -7.13 13.91
N ARG A 120 5.52 -6.57 13.34
CA ARG A 120 5.64 -5.31 12.59
C ARG A 120 5.80 -4.11 13.49
N THR A 121 5.32 -4.16 14.73
CA THR A 121 5.55 -3.08 15.69
C THR A 121 7.01 -3.01 16.10
N THR A 122 7.73 -4.12 16.29
CA THR A 122 9.17 -4.08 16.61
C THR A 122 9.97 -3.50 15.47
N MET A 123 9.73 -3.89 14.21
CA MET A 123 10.43 -3.29 13.06
C MET A 123 10.10 -1.80 12.88
N THR A 124 8.85 -1.40 13.14
CA THR A 124 8.45 0.02 13.09
C THR A 124 9.10 0.82 14.21
N VAL A 125 9.16 0.25 15.42
CA VAL A 125 9.80 0.83 16.60
C VAL A 125 11.32 0.91 16.40
N GLU A 126 11.96 -0.11 15.85
CA GLU A 126 13.38 -0.13 15.49
C GLU A 126 13.68 0.93 14.43
N ASN A 127 12.85 1.05 13.40
CA ASN A 127 13.01 2.10 12.39
C ASN A 127 12.82 3.49 13.00
N PHE A 128 11.86 3.66 13.91
CA PHE A 128 11.67 4.90 14.68
C PHE A 128 12.92 5.26 15.49
N TRP A 129 13.45 4.30 16.25
CA TRP A 129 14.67 4.50 17.02
C TRP A 129 15.89 4.73 16.14
N LYS A 130 15.98 4.10 14.96
CA LYS A 130 17.01 4.38 13.96
C LYS A 130 16.92 5.83 13.50
N GLN A 131 15.75 6.31 13.08
CA GLN A 131 15.61 7.70 12.65
C GLN A 131 15.93 8.68 13.77
N LEU A 132 15.37 8.47 14.97
CA LEU A 132 15.59 9.36 16.10
C LEU A 132 17.05 9.34 16.57
N LYS A 133 17.59 8.16 16.90
CA LYS A 133 18.92 8.04 17.52
C LYS A 133 20.06 8.15 16.51
N HIS A 134 19.94 7.47 15.37
CA HIS A 134 21.02 7.40 14.39
C HIS A 134 21.05 8.60 13.46
N ASN A 135 19.88 9.09 12.99
CA ASN A 135 19.89 10.22 12.04
C ASN A 135 19.94 11.57 12.74
N HIS A 136 19.20 11.76 13.84
CA HIS A 136 19.07 13.09 14.46
C HIS A 136 19.88 13.29 15.74
N LEU A 137 19.95 12.29 16.62
CA LEU A 137 20.60 12.43 17.92
C LEU A 137 22.05 11.91 17.97
N HIS A 138 22.62 11.44 16.87
CA HIS A 138 23.96 10.86 16.87
C HIS A 138 25.08 11.83 17.29
N HIS A 139 24.86 13.14 17.12
CA HIS A 139 25.78 14.19 17.58
C HIS A 139 25.42 14.78 18.95
N LEU A 140 24.27 14.41 19.51
CA LEU A 140 23.75 14.98 20.75
C LEU A 140 23.72 13.92 21.84
N ILE A 141 24.76 13.93 22.68
CA ILE A 141 24.91 12.96 23.78
C ILE A 141 23.77 13.16 24.82
N HIS A 142 23.31 14.40 25.02
CA HIS A 142 22.19 14.75 25.90
C HIS A 142 21.41 15.97 25.36
N PRO A 143 20.46 15.79 24.41
CA PRO A 143 19.63 16.89 23.95
C PRO A 143 18.77 17.44 25.10
N ARG A 144 18.65 18.77 25.20
CA ARG A 144 17.64 19.40 26.08
C ARG A 144 16.25 18.95 25.63
N LEU A 145 15.32 18.85 26.58
CA LEU A 145 13.95 18.37 26.32
C LEU A 145 13.28 19.12 25.16
N ASP A 146 13.39 20.44 25.15
CA ASP A 146 12.81 21.30 24.11
C ASP A 146 13.37 20.97 22.71
N HIS A 147 14.68 20.77 22.60
CA HIS A 147 15.33 20.41 21.34
C HIS A 147 14.93 18.99 20.88
N LEU A 148 14.76 18.05 21.80
CA LEU A 148 14.25 16.72 21.48
C LEU A 148 12.80 16.77 20.98
N VAL A 149 11.94 17.59 21.60
CA VAL A 149 10.54 17.78 21.18
C VAL A 149 10.49 18.40 19.78
N TYR A 150 11.33 19.40 19.51
CA TYR A 150 11.47 19.99 18.17
C TYR A 150 11.85 18.93 17.12
N ILE A 151 12.85 18.08 17.41
CA ILE A 151 13.28 17.01 16.51
C ILE A 151 12.15 16.00 16.24
N LEU A 152 11.41 15.61 17.29
CA LEU A 152 10.31 14.68 17.15
C LEU A 152 9.23 15.25 16.21
N ILE A 153 8.77 16.48 16.46
CA ILE A 153 7.66 17.10 15.71
C ILE A 153 8.05 17.40 14.25
N HIS A 154 9.25 17.96 14.02
CA HIS A 154 9.61 18.48 12.71
C HIS A 154 10.41 17.51 11.82
N HIS A 155 11.09 16.53 12.42
CA HIS A 155 11.98 15.65 11.67
C HIS A 155 11.56 14.18 11.70
N VAL A 156 11.09 13.66 12.85
CA VAL A 156 10.74 12.23 12.97
C VAL A 156 9.29 11.95 12.60
N THR A 157 8.32 12.68 13.17
CA THR A 157 6.89 12.42 12.94
C THR A 157 6.44 12.56 11.47
N PRO A 158 6.94 13.52 10.66
CA PRO A 158 6.56 13.64 9.26
C PRO A 158 6.95 12.44 8.39
N GLY A 159 7.90 11.60 8.81
CA GLY A 159 8.23 10.35 8.13
C GLY A 159 7.18 9.24 8.27
N TYR A 160 6.20 9.42 9.18
CA TYR A 160 5.16 8.44 9.50
C TYR A 160 3.73 8.93 9.21
N LEU A 161 3.56 10.21 8.84
CA LEU A 161 2.30 10.81 8.41
C LEU A 161 2.15 10.74 6.88
#